data_AF-A0A3G5UAE0-F1
#
_entry.id   AF-A0A3G5UAE0-F1
#
_cell.length_a   1.000
_cell.length_b   1.000
_cell.length_c   1.000
_cell.angle_alpha   90.00
_cell.angle_beta   90.00
_cell.angle_gamma   90.00
#
_symmetry.space_group_name_H-M   'P 1'
#
loop_
_entity.id
_entity.type
_entity.pdbx_description
1 polymer ?
#
loop_
_entity_poly.entity_id
_entity_poly.type
_entity_poly.pdbx_seq_one_letter_code
_entity_poly.pdbx_strand_id
1 'polypeptide(L)'
;MKLYCEKVNFNNKLKTYDIILDFNSMADLEKVAQLLEVQISRESSKTLLHFQKMKFEAYKGPRAGSWYDIPACIFEEFRILNEEEGRENRLIRFYLEQKSTAKLNFQQFLTTKEIIREFEMIEKFTESKLYKDMKKKEKFGNLELIVKDVGCGNWNEIVERRRCYCDGDLKCEFFDWFFRYSMFRLIYDLGGDVKFSNEEMNEILNKVNIDRPYYAVISHWDFDHYRGILDLNDVELKLMKNLVAPSKIPNTLQANKALNRLKSLGIRIDIIKPSPKTGRRIDLISQGKINNFELFRSTDGSNINQSGIVLSVEGNDSIGLLTGDHSYRQIYKVISNSKIEKPYVMVVPHHGGNAGKFDEALWSTVSLASGCISTKSARYTNLPQNKIHNFFMNQKSFHCTECHKRDYEQML
;
A
#
# COMPACT_ATOMS: atom_id res chain seq x y z
N MET A 1 -15.51 8.86 -20.46
CA MET A 1 -15.64 7.90 -19.35
C MET A 1 -14.46 8.13 -18.43
N LYS A 2 -14.69 8.19 -17.12
CA LYS A 2 -13.65 8.61 -16.19
C LYS A 2 -12.88 7.40 -15.66
N LEU A 3 -11.59 7.34 -15.98
CA LEU A 3 -10.69 6.26 -15.58
C LEU A 3 -9.54 6.81 -14.75
N TYR A 4 -9.23 6.14 -13.66
CA TYR A 4 -8.07 6.42 -12.82
C TYR A 4 -6.93 5.49 -13.20
N CYS A 5 -5.73 6.04 -13.35
CA CYS A 5 -4.55 5.25 -13.65
C CYS A 5 -3.88 4.75 -12.38
N GLU A 6 -4.15 3.50 -12.01
CA GLU A 6 -3.57 2.83 -10.84
C GLU A 6 -2.07 2.58 -11.04
N LYS A 7 -1.69 2.02 -12.20
CA LYS A 7 -0.29 1.62 -12.45
C LYS A 7 0.12 1.81 -13.90
N VAL A 8 1.36 2.23 -14.11
CA VAL A 8 2.02 2.28 -15.43
C VAL A 8 3.37 1.60 -15.33
N ASN A 9 3.56 0.57 -16.13
CA ASN A 9 4.77 -0.24 -16.11
C ASN A 9 5.38 -0.29 -17.51
N PHE A 10 6.65 0.04 -17.62
CA PHE A 10 7.36 -0.12 -18.89
C PHE A 10 7.92 -1.54 -18.97
N ASN A 11 7.93 -2.14 -20.16
CA ASN A 11 8.62 -3.39 -20.45
C ASN A 11 9.86 -3.06 -21.28
N ASN A 12 11.04 -3.13 -20.67
CA ASN A 12 12.30 -2.78 -21.32
C ASN A 12 12.63 -3.67 -22.54
N LYS A 13 12.22 -4.94 -22.52
CA LYS A 13 12.48 -5.91 -23.58
C LYS A 13 11.61 -5.65 -24.80
N LEU A 14 10.30 -5.44 -24.58
CA LEU A 14 9.33 -5.22 -25.64
C LEU A 14 9.21 -3.75 -26.07
N LYS A 15 9.77 -2.81 -25.27
CA LYS A 15 9.61 -1.36 -25.44
C LYS A 15 8.14 -0.93 -25.48
N THR A 16 7.33 -1.56 -24.64
CA THR A 16 5.89 -1.32 -24.50
C THR A 16 5.52 -1.01 -23.06
N TYR A 17 4.29 -0.57 -22.83
CA TYR A 17 3.75 -0.29 -21.50
C TYR A 17 2.59 -1.22 -21.16
N ASP A 18 2.53 -1.65 -19.91
CA ASP A 18 1.33 -2.24 -19.31
C ASP A 18 0.71 -1.20 -18.37
N ILE A 19 -0.60 -0.99 -18.49
CA ILE A 19 -1.32 0.02 -17.74
C ILE A 19 -2.52 -0.63 -17.06
N ILE A 20 -2.69 -0.32 -15.79
CA ILE A 20 -3.86 -0.74 -15.02
C ILE A 20 -4.69 0.49 -14.72
N LEU A 21 -5.96 0.44 -15.09
CA LEU A 21 -6.93 1.50 -14.82
C LEU A 21 -8.09 0.99 -13.98
N ASP A 22 -8.64 1.86 -13.15
CA ASP A 22 -9.92 1.64 -12.46
C ASP A 22 -10.95 2.65 -12.94
N PHE A 23 -12.23 2.31 -12.80
CA PHE A 23 -13.34 3.15 -13.20
C PHE A 23 -13.76 4.08 -12.06
N ASN A 24 -14.30 5.25 -12.41
CA ASN A 24 -14.96 6.13 -11.45
C ASN A 24 -16.32 5.57 -10.97
N SER A 25 -17.03 4.85 -11.83
CA SER A 25 -18.40 4.41 -11.56
C SER A 25 -18.76 3.08 -12.24
N MET A 26 -19.79 2.40 -11.73
CA MET A 26 -20.29 1.15 -12.35
C MET A 26 -20.89 1.42 -13.72
N ALA A 27 -21.48 2.61 -13.93
CA ALA A 27 -22.01 2.99 -15.24
C ALA A 27 -20.91 3.09 -16.30
N ASP A 28 -19.72 3.59 -15.95
CA ASP A 28 -18.58 3.60 -16.88
C ASP A 28 -18.12 2.17 -17.21
N LEU A 29 -18.09 1.26 -16.23
CA LEU A 29 -17.74 -0.15 -16.43
C LEU A 29 -18.79 -0.89 -17.27
N GLU A 30 -20.09 -0.68 -17.01
CA GLU A 30 -21.22 -1.23 -17.78
C GLU A 30 -21.15 -0.77 -19.24
N LYS A 31 -20.79 0.49 -19.48
CA LYS A 31 -20.64 1.03 -20.83
C LYS A 31 -19.52 0.36 -21.60
N VAL A 32 -18.35 0.14 -20.98
CA VAL A 32 -17.23 -0.59 -21.61
C VAL A 32 -17.61 -2.05 -21.84
N ALA A 33 -18.26 -2.69 -20.88
CA ALA A 33 -18.71 -4.07 -21.00
C ALA A 33 -19.69 -4.27 -22.17
N GLN A 34 -20.61 -3.33 -22.38
CA GLN A 34 -21.52 -3.36 -23.53
C GLN A 34 -20.78 -3.23 -24.86
N LEU A 35 -19.81 -2.31 -24.97
CA LEU A 35 -19.00 -2.12 -26.19
C LEU A 35 -18.16 -3.34 -26.53
N LEU A 36 -17.74 -4.08 -25.51
CA LEU A 36 -16.95 -5.30 -25.65
C LEU A 36 -17.81 -6.58 -25.69
N GLU A 37 -19.14 -6.45 -25.70
CA GLU A 37 -20.10 -7.57 -25.74
C GLU A 37 -19.92 -8.58 -24.60
N VAL A 38 -19.52 -8.11 -23.41
CA VAL A 38 -19.31 -8.94 -22.22
C VAL A 38 -20.38 -8.65 -21.18
N GLN A 39 -21.04 -9.71 -20.69
CA GLN A 39 -21.96 -9.59 -19.56
C GLN A 39 -21.19 -9.42 -18.24
N ILE A 40 -21.57 -8.44 -17.43
CA ILE A 40 -20.97 -8.20 -16.11
C ILE A 40 -22.01 -8.29 -15.00
N SER A 41 -21.57 -8.68 -13.80
CA SER A 41 -22.38 -8.61 -12.58
C SER A 41 -21.91 -7.42 -11.73
N ARG A 42 -22.86 -6.71 -11.11
CA ARG A 42 -22.57 -5.63 -10.16
C ARG A 42 -21.90 -6.14 -8.88
N GLU A 43 -22.13 -7.40 -8.54
CA GLU A 43 -21.57 -8.07 -7.35
C GLU A 43 -20.13 -8.55 -7.57
N SER A 44 -19.67 -8.62 -8.82
CA SER A 44 -18.32 -9.05 -9.17
C SER A 44 -17.25 -8.15 -8.56
N SER A 45 -16.20 -8.71 -7.96
CA SER A 45 -15.01 -7.97 -7.53
C SER A 45 -14.12 -7.51 -8.70
N LYS A 46 -14.28 -8.12 -9.89
CA LYS A 46 -13.54 -7.75 -11.11
C LYS A 46 -14.03 -6.41 -11.68
N THR A 47 -13.24 -5.35 -11.55
CA THR A 47 -13.53 -4.02 -12.14
C THR A 47 -12.37 -3.41 -12.91
N LEU A 48 -11.13 -3.88 -12.72
CA LEU A 48 -9.96 -3.22 -13.29
C LEU A 48 -9.80 -3.52 -14.79
N LEU A 49 -9.22 -2.56 -15.50
CA LEU A 49 -8.76 -2.71 -16.88
C LEU A 49 -7.25 -2.91 -16.89
N HIS A 50 -6.77 -3.86 -17.70
CA HIS A 50 -5.36 -4.05 -17.95
C HIS A 50 -5.08 -3.91 -19.44
N PHE A 51 -4.55 -2.75 -19.84
CA PHE A 51 -4.01 -2.55 -21.18
C PHE A 51 -2.60 -3.12 -21.26
N GLN A 52 -2.38 -4.05 -22.18
CA GLN A 52 -1.11 -4.75 -22.36
C GLN A 52 -0.39 -4.28 -23.62
N LYS A 53 0.94 -4.28 -23.55
CA LYS A 53 1.83 -4.03 -24.70
C LYS A 53 1.57 -2.71 -25.45
N MET A 54 1.15 -1.68 -24.72
CA MET A 54 0.81 -0.37 -25.27
C MET A 54 2.04 0.38 -25.79
N LYS A 55 1.86 1.16 -26.85
CA LYS A 55 2.87 2.10 -27.37
C LYS A 55 2.32 3.51 -27.37
N PHE A 56 3.15 4.45 -26.90
CA PHE A 56 2.79 5.87 -26.84
C PHE A 56 3.75 6.72 -27.65
N GLU A 57 3.26 7.88 -28.07
CA GLU A 57 4.13 8.95 -28.55
C GLU A 57 5.09 9.40 -27.43
N ALA A 58 6.22 9.98 -27.82
CA ALA A 58 7.24 10.41 -26.87
C ALA A 58 6.65 11.38 -25.83
N TYR A 59 6.78 11.02 -24.54
CA TYR A 59 6.24 11.77 -23.41
C TYR A 59 4.72 11.95 -23.40
N LYS A 60 3.94 11.16 -24.14
CA LYS A 60 2.46 11.24 -24.21
C LYS A 60 1.72 10.05 -23.58
N GLY A 61 2.42 9.21 -22.83
CA GLY A 61 1.83 8.11 -22.08
C GLY A 61 1.06 8.56 -20.82
N PRO A 62 0.29 7.64 -20.20
CA PRO A 62 -0.38 7.89 -18.94
C PRO A 62 0.60 8.07 -17.78
N ARG A 63 0.08 8.64 -16.69
CA ARG A 63 0.77 8.83 -15.41
C ARG A 63 -0.06 8.14 -14.33
N ALA A 64 0.59 7.33 -13.50
CA ALA A 64 -0.05 6.76 -12.32
C ALA A 64 -0.57 7.86 -11.40
N GLY A 65 -1.65 7.60 -10.68
CA GLY A 65 -2.31 8.56 -9.79
C GLY A 65 -3.13 9.65 -10.51
N SER A 66 -3.36 9.52 -11.83
CA SER A 66 -4.02 10.55 -12.63
C SER A 66 -5.36 10.08 -13.20
N TRP A 67 -6.29 11.02 -13.36
CA TRP A 67 -7.62 10.79 -13.94
C TRP A 67 -7.65 11.15 -15.43
N TYR A 68 -8.32 10.32 -16.22
CA TYR A 68 -8.49 10.47 -17.65
C TYR A 68 -9.96 10.43 -18.03
N ASP A 69 -10.39 11.30 -18.95
CA ASP A 69 -11.70 11.23 -19.59
C ASP A 69 -11.57 10.61 -20.97
N ILE A 70 -11.79 9.30 -21.03
CA ILE A 70 -11.55 8.48 -22.21
C ILE A 70 -12.85 8.33 -23.01
N PRO A 71 -12.88 8.73 -24.29
CA PRO A 71 -13.98 8.45 -25.19
C PRO A 71 -14.26 6.96 -25.33
N ALA A 72 -15.55 6.59 -25.43
CA ALA A 72 -15.98 5.21 -25.59
C ALA A 72 -15.43 4.55 -26.86
N CYS A 73 -15.36 5.29 -27.97
CA CYS A 73 -14.86 4.79 -29.25
C CYS A 73 -13.41 4.29 -29.20
N ILE A 74 -12.61 4.71 -28.22
CA ILE A 74 -11.24 4.21 -28.08
C ILE A 74 -11.22 2.70 -27.87
N PHE A 75 -12.22 2.13 -27.20
CA PHE A 75 -12.28 0.70 -26.93
C PHE A 75 -12.51 -0.15 -28.20
N GLU A 76 -12.99 0.45 -29.29
CA GLU A 76 -13.13 -0.22 -30.59
C GLU A 76 -11.77 -0.61 -31.19
N GLU A 77 -10.69 0.10 -30.82
CA GLU A 77 -9.31 -0.18 -31.23
C GLU A 77 -8.66 -1.31 -30.43
N PHE A 78 -9.38 -1.94 -29.50
CA PHE A 78 -8.85 -2.99 -28.63
C PHE A 78 -9.56 -4.31 -28.83
N ARG A 79 -8.81 -5.40 -28.62
CA ARG A 79 -9.36 -6.75 -28.50
C ARG A 79 -9.23 -7.23 -27.07
N ILE A 80 -10.21 -8.01 -26.62
CA ILE A 80 -10.11 -8.74 -25.35
C ILE A 80 -9.12 -9.88 -25.53
N LEU A 81 -8.24 -10.03 -24.57
CA LEU A 81 -7.41 -11.20 -24.39
C LEU A 81 -8.09 -12.12 -23.37
N ASN A 82 -8.07 -13.42 -23.63
CA ASN A 82 -8.44 -14.40 -22.62
C ASN A 82 -7.41 -14.36 -21.48
N GLU A 83 -7.86 -14.56 -20.24
CA GLU A 83 -6.96 -14.83 -19.13
C GLU A 83 -6.08 -16.03 -19.50
N GLU A 84 -4.76 -15.92 -19.32
CA GLU A 84 -3.86 -17.06 -19.51
C GLU A 84 -4.27 -18.18 -18.53
N GLU A 85 -4.35 -19.43 -19.00
CA GLU A 85 -4.64 -20.59 -18.14
C GLU A 85 -3.70 -20.59 -16.92
N GLY A 86 -4.27 -20.64 -15.72
CA GLY A 86 -3.52 -20.61 -14.45
C GLY A 86 -3.11 -19.21 -13.95
N ARG A 87 -3.55 -18.11 -14.59
CA ARG A 87 -3.31 -16.73 -14.13
C ARG A 87 -4.57 -15.92 -13.91
N GLU A 88 -5.59 -16.56 -13.35
CA GLU A 88 -6.81 -15.85 -12.97
C GLU A 88 -6.50 -14.73 -11.97
N ASN A 89 -7.16 -13.59 -12.15
CA ASN A 89 -7.07 -12.44 -11.25
C ASN A 89 -8.48 -12.04 -10.78
N ARG A 90 -8.71 -12.01 -9.45
CA ARG A 90 -10.01 -11.70 -8.84
C ARG A 90 -10.53 -10.28 -9.12
N LEU A 91 -9.69 -9.39 -9.63
CA LEU A 91 -9.92 -7.94 -9.63
C LEU A 91 -9.83 -7.33 -11.04
N ILE A 92 -9.06 -7.91 -11.95
CA ILE A 92 -9.01 -7.50 -13.36
C ILE A 92 -10.20 -8.09 -14.12
N ARG A 93 -10.96 -7.21 -14.76
CA ARG A 93 -12.12 -7.59 -15.57
C ARG A 93 -11.77 -7.79 -17.03
N PHE A 94 -10.95 -6.91 -17.59
CA PHE A 94 -10.63 -6.91 -19.00
C PHE A 94 -9.13 -6.81 -19.20
N TYR A 95 -8.58 -7.77 -19.95
CA TYR A 95 -7.25 -7.71 -20.53
C TYR A 95 -7.39 -7.23 -21.95
N LEU A 96 -6.79 -6.09 -22.28
CA LEU A 96 -6.98 -5.41 -23.55
C LEU A 96 -5.64 -5.23 -24.26
N GLU A 97 -5.60 -5.56 -25.54
CA GLU A 97 -4.46 -5.30 -26.41
C GLU A 97 -4.92 -4.47 -27.61
N GLN A 98 -4.13 -3.47 -27.99
CA GLN A 98 -4.43 -2.62 -29.13
C GLN A 98 -4.35 -3.43 -30.43
N LYS A 99 -5.38 -3.37 -31.27
CA LYS A 99 -5.45 -4.02 -32.59
C LYS A 99 -4.38 -3.45 -33.53
N SER A 100 -4.17 -2.13 -33.46
CA SER A 100 -3.19 -1.40 -34.24
C SER A 100 -1.84 -1.30 -33.55
N THR A 101 -0.77 -1.21 -34.32
CA THR A 101 0.59 -0.89 -33.81
C THR A 101 0.84 0.60 -33.66
N ALA A 102 -0.15 1.45 -33.95
CA ALA A 102 -0.04 2.90 -33.88
C ALA A 102 0.24 3.36 -32.44
N LYS A 103 1.10 4.38 -32.32
CA LYS A 103 1.37 5.04 -31.04
C LYS A 103 0.19 5.91 -30.65
N LEU A 104 -0.24 5.83 -29.39
CA LEU A 104 -1.31 6.66 -28.86
C LEU A 104 -0.75 7.93 -28.19
N ASN A 105 -1.49 9.02 -28.29
CA ASN A 105 -1.36 10.16 -27.38
C ASN A 105 -2.40 10.01 -26.27
N PHE A 106 -2.01 9.45 -25.13
CA PHE A 106 -2.93 9.23 -24.01
C PHE A 106 -3.16 10.49 -23.17
N GLN A 107 -2.18 11.41 -23.18
CA GLN A 107 -2.26 12.67 -22.43
C GLN A 107 -3.36 13.61 -22.91
N GLN A 108 -3.84 13.47 -24.14
CA GLN A 108 -4.97 14.28 -24.62
C GLN A 108 -6.26 14.04 -23.79
N PHE A 109 -6.36 12.90 -23.10
CA PHE A 109 -7.50 12.56 -22.24
C PHE A 109 -7.28 12.95 -20.78
N LEU A 110 -6.13 13.53 -20.43
CA LEU A 110 -5.81 13.85 -19.04
C LEU A 110 -6.76 14.93 -18.52
N THR A 111 -7.40 14.64 -17.39
CA THR A 111 -8.24 15.62 -16.69
C THR A 111 -7.40 16.54 -15.82
N THR A 112 -7.86 17.79 -15.65
CA THR A 112 -7.23 18.75 -14.73
C THR A 112 -7.76 18.67 -13.31
N LYS A 113 -8.92 18.06 -13.11
CA LYS A 113 -9.61 17.94 -11.82
C LYS A 113 -9.38 16.56 -11.21
N GLU A 114 -8.75 16.52 -10.04
CA GLU A 114 -8.72 15.30 -9.23
C GLU A 114 -10.14 14.94 -8.78
N ILE A 115 -10.51 13.67 -8.90
CA ILE A 115 -11.80 13.14 -8.43
C ILE A 115 -11.54 12.37 -7.16
N ILE A 116 -11.69 13.07 -6.03
CA ILE A 116 -11.51 12.54 -4.68
C ILE A 116 -12.88 12.23 -4.09
N ARG A 117 -12.96 11.16 -3.30
CA ARG A 117 -14.17 10.84 -2.55
C ARG A 117 -14.35 11.81 -1.39
N GLU A 118 -15.55 12.37 -1.28
CA GLU A 118 -15.93 13.25 -0.17
C GLU A 118 -16.36 12.43 1.06
N PHE A 119 -16.05 12.95 2.24
CA PHE A 119 -16.41 12.37 3.54
C PHE A 119 -17.08 13.41 4.42
N GLU A 120 -18.20 13.03 5.03
CA GLU A 120 -18.94 13.89 5.96
C GLU A 120 -18.15 14.15 7.25
N MET A 121 -17.39 13.16 7.72
CA MET A 121 -16.56 13.26 8.92
C MET A 121 -15.10 13.00 8.57
N ILE A 122 -14.27 14.00 8.87
CA ILE A 122 -12.81 13.93 8.84
C ILE A 122 -12.32 14.35 10.23
N GLU A 123 -11.58 13.48 10.91
CA GLU A 123 -11.22 13.66 12.31
C GLU A 123 -9.73 13.93 12.52
N LYS A 124 -9.38 14.39 13.72
CA LYS A 124 -7.99 14.44 14.17
C LYS A 124 -7.56 13.05 14.61
N PHE A 125 -6.28 12.72 14.49
CA PHE A 125 -5.76 11.43 14.97
C PHE A 125 -6.08 11.18 16.46
N THR A 126 -6.01 12.21 17.30
CA THR A 126 -6.34 12.13 18.73
C THR A 126 -7.80 11.76 19.03
N GLU A 127 -8.68 11.86 18.04
CA GLU A 127 -10.11 11.53 18.14
C GLU A 127 -10.41 10.11 17.60
N SER A 128 -9.48 9.51 16.86
CA SER A 128 -9.61 8.17 16.29
C SER A 128 -9.82 7.11 17.35
N LYS A 129 -10.48 6.00 16.96
CA LYS A 129 -10.68 4.85 17.83
C LYS A 129 -9.36 4.22 18.24
N LEU A 130 -8.39 4.10 17.31
CA LEU A 130 -7.04 3.63 17.62
C LEU A 130 -6.42 4.45 18.77
N TYR A 131 -6.40 5.79 18.66
CA TYR A 131 -5.81 6.64 19.68
C TYR A 131 -6.51 6.49 21.04
N LYS A 132 -7.85 6.50 21.05
CA LYS A 132 -8.67 6.37 22.27
C LYS A 132 -8.48 5.01 22.94
N ASP A 133 -8.41 3.93 22.17
CA ASP A 133 -8.19 2.60 22.70
C ASP A 133 -6.76 2.44 23.23
N MET A 134 -5.74 2.97 22.53
CA MET A 134 -4.35 2.93 22.99
C MET A 134 -4.13 3.76 24.25
N LYS A 135 -4.81 4.92 24.38
CA LYS A 135 -4.73 5.76 25.59
C LYS A 135 -5.20 5.07 26.86
N LYS A 136 -6.07 4.06 26.74
CA LYS A 136 -6.56 3.25 27.87
C LYS A 136 -5.64 2.08 28.22
N LYS A 137 -4.58 1.87 27.44
CA LYS A 137 -3.61 0.80 27.65
C LYS A 137 -2.33 1.36 28.24
N GLU A 138 -1.62 0.51 28.97
CA GLU A 138 -0.24 0.77 29.34
C GLU A 138 0.67 0.76 28.11
N LYS A 139 1.88 1.31 28.25
CA LYS A 139 2.90 1.25 27.21
C LYS A 139 3.26 -0.22 26.98
N PHE A 140 3.29 -0.63 25.72
CA PHE A 140 3.67 -1.99 25.33
C PHE A 140 5.18 -2.17 25.54
N GLY A 141 5.55 -3.32 26.11
CA GLY A 141 6.95 -3.63 26.44
C GLY A 141 7.70 -4.30 25.30
N ASN A 142 7.20 -5.41 24.77
CA ASN A 142 7.94 -6.24 23.81
C ASN A 142 7.32 -6.15 22.42
N LEU A 143 7.52 -5.02 21.74
CA LEU A 143 7.01 -4.85 20.39
C LEU A 143 7.91 -5.51 19.35
N GLU A 144 7.30 -6.12 18.36
CA GLU A 144 7.98 -6.72 17.21
C GLU A 144 7.36 -6.16 15.92
N LEU A 145 8.24 -5.80 14.98
CA LEU A 145 7.91 -5.47 13.61
C LEU A 145 8.03 -6.72 12.73
N ILE A 146 6.96 -7.01 11.97
CA ILE A 146 6.94 -8.06 10.96
C ILE A 146 6.64 -7.43 9.60
N VAL A 147 7.49 -7.63 8.60
CA VAL A 147 7.24 -7.20 7.21
C VAL A 147 6.98 -8.45 6.37
N LYS A 148 5.77 -8.54 5.85
CA LYS A 148 5.33 -9.69 5.06
C LYS A 148 5.83 -9.60 3.63
N ASP A 149 6.32 -10.72 3.11
CA ASP A 149 6.66 -10.84 1.69
C ASP A 149 5.37 -10.87 0.83
N VAL A 150 4.98 -9.70 0.34
CA VAL A 150 3.79 -9.49 -0.50
C VAL A 150 4.15 -8.88 -1.86
N GLY A 151 5.41 -9.03 -2.26
CA GLY A 151 5.98 -8.45 -3.47
C GLY A 151 6.03 -6.93 -3.44
N CYS A 152 5.48 -6.27 -4.46
CA CYS A 152 5.47 -4.81 -4.58
C CYS A 152 4.18 -4.19 -4.02
N GLY A 153 3.76 -4.67 -2.85
CA GLY A 153 2.76 -4.04 -1.99
C GLY A 153 3.28 -3.98 -0.56
N ASN A 154 2.46 -3.47 0.37
CA ASN A 154 2.84 -3.36 1.77
C ASN A 154 1.89 -4.14 2.68
N TRP A 155 2.46 -4.93 3.58
CA TRP A 155 1.74 -5.53 4.69
C TRP A 155 2.72 -5.68 5.85
N ASN A 156 2.63 -4.73 6.79
CA ASN A 156 3.54 -4.67 7.93
C ASN A 156 2.73 -4.82 9.21
N GLU A 157 3.27 -5.53 10.20
CA GLU A 157 2.58 -5.78 11.45
C GLU A 157 3.42 -5.34 12.61
N ILE A 158 2.75 -4.74 13.59
CA ILE A 158 3.28 -4.50 14.92
C ILE A 158 2.50 -5.39 15.87
N VAL A 159 3.21 -6.28 16.53
CA VAL A 159 2.64 -7.21 17.50
C VAL A 159 3.38 -7.06 18.82
N GLU A 160 2.68 -7.30 19.91
CA GLU A 160 3.34 -7.40 21.22
C GLU A 160 3.62 -8.88 21.50
N ARG A 161 4.88 -9.24 21.68
CA ARG A 161 5.25 -10.57 22.17
C ARG A 161 4.94 -10.70 23.66
N ARG A 162 4.32 -11.81 24.04
CA ARG A 162 4.27 -12.21 25.45
C ARG A 162 5.66 -12.73 25.83
N ARG A 163 6.07 -12.42 27.06
CA ARG A 163 7.20 -13.10 27.69
C ARG A 163 6.75 -14.54 27.93
N CYS A 164 7.29 -15.51 27.17
CA CYS A 164 7.13 -16.91 27.53
C CYS A 164 7.97 -17.15 28.79
N TYR A 165 7.31 -17.33 29.94
CA TYR A 165 7.94 -17.81 31.17
C TYR A 165 8.08 -19.33 31.07
N CYS A 166 8.93 -19.79 30.16
CA CYS A 166 9.37 -21.18 30.12
C CYS A 166 10.82 -21.18 30.62
N ASP A 167 10.97 -21.05 31.94
CA ASP A 167 12.24 -21.29 32.61
C ASP A 167 12.52 -22.79 32.54
N GLY A 168 13.57 -23.17 31.80
CA GLY A 168 14.13 -24.52 31.83
C GLY A 168 13.24 -25.63 31.25
N ASP A 169 13.64 -26.10 30.08
CA ASP A 169 13.33 -27.45 29.56
C ASP A 169 11.90 -27.78 29.08
N LEU A 170 11.89 -28.25 27.83
CA LEU A 170 10.87 -29.02 27.09
C LEU A 170 9.61 -28.32 26.54
N LYS A 171 9.57 -28.33 25.19
CA LYS A 171 8.40 -28.54 24.32
C LYS A 171 7.33 -27.44 24.31
N CYS A 172 7.66 -26.29 23.70
CA CYS A 172 6.68 -25.35 23.17
C CYS A 172 6.93 -25.12 21.67
N GLU A 173 6.75 -26.13 20.82
CA GLU A 173 6.86 -25.92 19.36
C GLU A 173 5.48 -25.86 18.67
N PHE A 174 4.46 -26.51 19.22
CA PHE A 174 3.12 -26.56 18.61
C PHE A 174 2.08 -25.66 19.31
N PHE A 175 2.30 -25.37 20.60
CA PHE A 175 1.43 -24.51 21.42
C PHE A 175 1.86 -23.03 21.42
N ASP A 176 2.96 -22.70 20.74
CA ASP A 176 3.70 -21.47 20.99
C ASP A 176 3.16 -20.27 20.20
N TRP A 177 2.77 -20.41 18.92
CA TRP A 177 2.40 -19.23 18.12
C TRP A 177 1.17 -18.47 18.64
N PHE A 178 0.14 -19.16 19.16
CA PHE A 178 -1.06 -18.52 19.72
C PHE A 178 -0.80 -17.84 21.07
N PHE A 179 0.15 -18.35 21.87
CA PHE A 179 0.53 -17.78 23.16
C PHE A 179 1.73 -16.81 23.09
N ARG A 180 2.49 -16.83 21.99
CA ARG A 180 3.67 -16.00 21.74
C ARG A 180 3.33 -14.51 21.62
N TYR A 181 2.11 -14.19 21.21
CA TYR A 181 1.65 -12.81 21.05
C TYR A 181 0.56 -12.46 22.04
N SER A 182 0.55 -11.21 22.47
CA SER A 182 -0.58 -10.63 23.17
C SER A 182 -1.75 -10.46 22.18
N MET A 183 -2.92 -10.06 22.68
CA MET A 183 -4.05 -9.72 21.81
C MET A 183 -3.81 -8.44 20.99
N PHE A 184 -2.67 -7.74 21.16
CA PHE A 184 -2.37 -6.56 20.39
C PHE A 184 -1.74 -6.93 19.03
N ARG A 185 -2.40 -6.48 17.97
CA ARG A 185 -1.92 -6.51 16.59
C ARG A 185 -2.34 -5.20 15.92
N LEU A 186 -1.39 -4.49 15.33
CA LEU A 186 -1.63 -3.38 14.42
C LEU A 186 -1.06 -3.76 13.06
N ILE A 187 -1.86 -3.63 12.02
CA ILE A 187 -1.47 -3.88 10.64
C ILE A 187 -1.37 -2.54 9.93
N TYR A 188 -0.23 -2.26 9.32
CA TYR A 188 0.06 -1.08 8.53
C TYR A 188 0.13 -1.49 7.06
N ASP A 189 -0.79 -0.96 6.28
CA ASP A 189 -1.21 -1.41 4.95
C ASP A 189 -1.76 -2.85 4.94
N LEU A 190 -2.71 -3.10 4.06
CA LEU A 190 -3.32 -4.40 3.80
C LEU A 190 -3.13 -4.69 2.31
N GLY A 191 -1.87 -4.74 1.90
CA GLY A 191 -1.46 -4.67 0.51
C GLY A 191 -1.06 -5.99 -0.11
N GLY A 192 -0.94 -5.95 -1.43
CA GLY A 192 -0.47 -7.04 -2.27
C GLY A 192 -0.34 -6.55 -3.70
N ASP A 193 0.65 -7.05 -4.43
CA ASP A 193 0.92 -6.59 -5.79
C ASP A 193 -0.32 -6.68 -6.69
N VAL A 194 -0.65 -5.59 -7.39
CA VAL A 194 -1.87 -5.47 -8.22
C VAL A 194 -2.03 -6.60 -9.24
N LYS A 195 -0.92 -7.08 -9.80
CA LYS A 195 -0.90 -8.10 -10.86
C LYS A 195 -0.89 -9.53 -10.29
N PHE A 196 -0.88 -9.73 -8.97
CA PHE A 196 -0.86 -11.09 -8.41
C PHE A 196 -2.11 -11.87 -8.79
N SER A 197 -1.87 -13.12 -9.18
CA SER A 197 -2.90 -14.12 -9.42
C SER A 197 -3.66 -14.44 -8.14
N ASN A 198 -4.77 -15.17 -8.29
CA ASN A 198 -5.56 -15.66 -7.16
C ASN A 198 -4.72 -16.55 -6.24
N GLU A 199 -3.87 -17.40 -6.81
CA GLU A 199 -2.97 -18.30 -6.07
C GLU A 199 -1.95 -17.52 -5.25
N GLU A 200 -1.20 -16.60 -5.89
CA GLU A 200 -0.22 -15.75 -5.20
C GLU A 200 -0.84 -14.96 -4.04
N MET A 201 -2.07 -14.44 -4.23
CA MET A 201 -2.77 -13.77 -3.12
C MET A 201 -3.23 -14.74 -2.03
N ASN A 202 -3.76 -15.91 -2.38
CA ASN A 202 -4.19 -16.88 -1.38
C ASN A 202 -3.01 -17.37 -0.52
N GLU A 203 -1.82 -17.54 -1.10
CA GLU A 203 -0.60 -17.84 -0.35
C GLU A 203 -0.29 -16.75 0.68
N ILE A 204 -0.39 -15.48 0.28
CA ILE A 204 -0.21 -14.33 1.19
C ILE A 204 -1.25 -14.36 2.30
N LEU A 205 -2.53 -14.51 1.97
CA LEU A 205 -3.62 -14.52 2.95
C LEU A 205 -3.47 -15.65 3.98
N ASN A 206 -3.10 -16.84 3.52
CA ASN A 206 -2.83 -17.98 4.40
C ASN A 206 -1.64 -17.71 5.33
N LYS A 207 -0.61 -17.02 4.83
CA LYS A 207 0.61 -16.69 5.57
C LYS A 207 0.44 -15.56 6.58
N VAL A 208 -0.41 -14.57 6.29
CA VAL A 208 -0.72 -13.48 7.24
C VAL A 208 -1.63 -13.97 8.35
N ASN A 209 -2.52 -14.93 8.09
CA ASN A 209 -3.41 -15.59 9.05
C ASN A 209 -4.07 -14.62 10.05
N ILE A 210 -5.23 -14.07 9.66
CA ILE A 210 -5.96 -13.10 10.49
C ILE A 210 -6.91 -13.86 11.41
N ASP A 211 -6.40 -14.22 12.59
CA ASP A 211 -7.06 -15.08 13.57
C ASP A 211 -7.48 -14.36 14.86
N ARG A 212 -7.08 -13.10 15.02
CA ARG A 212 -7.30 -12.31 16.23
C ARG A 212 -7.65 -10.85 15.93
N PRO A 213 -8.28 -10.15 16.88
CA PRO A 213 -8.63 -8.75 16.69
C PRO A 213 -7.42 -7.85 16.41
N TYR A 214 -7.55 -6.94 15.46
CA TYR A 214 -6.45 -6.06 15.02
C TYR A 214 -6.89 -4.63 14.73
N TYR A 215 -5.95 -3.69 14.80
CA TYR A 215 -6.11 -2.32 14.30
C TYR A 215 -5.49 -2.23 12.91
N ALA A 216 -6.05 -1.45 12.00
CA ALA A 216 -5.45 -1.23 10.68
C ALA A 216 -5.13 0.25 10.45
N VAL A 217 -4.02 0.52 9.77
CA VAL A 217 -3.63 1.84 9.27
C VAL A 217 -3.31 1.71 7.79
N ILE A 218 -3.99 2.45 6.92
CA ILE A 218 -3.61 2.56 5.50
C ILE A 218 -2.74 3.80 5.32
N SER A 219 -1.57 3.64 4.73
CA SER A 219 -0.61 4.71 4.49
C SER A 219 -1.11 5.67 3.40
N HIS A 220 -1.59 5.15 2.28
CA HIS A 220 -2.22 5.86 1.17
C HIS A 220 -3.14 4.92 0.38
N TRP A 221 -3.85 5.44 -0.62
CA TRP A 221 -4.88 4.69 -1.36
C TRP A 221 -4.43 4.23 -2.75
N ASP A 222 -3.15 3.91 -2.94
CA ASP A 222 -2.79 3.09 -4.11
C ASP A 222 -3.22 1.65 -3.87
N PHE A 223 -3.67 0.99 -4.94
CA PHE A 223 -4.32 -0.31 -4.85
C PHE A 223 -3.49 -1.38 -4.14
N ASP A 224 -2.17 -1.38 -4.34
CA ASP A 224 -1.21 -2.32 -3.74
C ASP A 224 -1.03 -2.15 -2.21
N HIS A 225 -1.70 -1.18 -1.57
CA HIS A 225 -1.66 -0.96 -0.12
C HIS A 225 -2.99 -1.28 0.59
N TYR A 226 -4.10 -1.40 -0.14
CA TYR A 226 -5.41 -1.69 0.46
C TYR A 226 -6.14 -2.89 -0.15
N ARG A 227 -5.57 -3.52 -1.20
CA ARG A 227 -6.12 -4.69 -1.91
C ARG A 227 -6.66 -5.78 -0.97
N GLY A 228 -5.97 -6.06 0.12
CA GLY A 228 -6.36 -7.07 1.12
C GLY A 228 -7.76 -6.86 1.71
N ILE A 229 -8.29 -5.64 1.73
CA ILE A 229 -9.69 -5.38 2.14
C ILE A 229 -10.68 -6.06 1.19
N LEU A 230 -10.34 -6.17 -0.09
CA LEU A 230 -11.15 -6.84 -1.11
C LEU A 230 -10.95 -8.35 -1.12
N ASP A 231 -9.78 -8.83 -0.71
CA ASP A 231 -9.40 -10.24 -0.83
C ASP A 231 -9.59 -11.06 0.47
N LEU A 232 -9.49 -10.44 1.67
CA LEU A 232 -9.82 -11.10 2.95
C LEU A 232 -11.27 -11.54 2.97
N ASN A 233 -11.60 -12.58 3.72
CA ASN A 233 -12.98 -12.98 3.94
C ASN A 233 -13.67 -12.14 5.04
N ASP A 234 -15.00 -12.22 5.14
CA ASP A 234 -15.75 -11.40 6.09
C ASP A 234 -15.49 -11.76 7.56
N VAL A 235 -15.11 -13.01 7.86
CA VAL A 235 -14.74 -13.43 9.22
C VAL A 235 -13.44 -12.73 9.64
N GLU A 236 -12.44 -12.73 8.76
CA GLU A 236 -11.16 -12.06 8.97
C GLU A 236 -11.35 -10.54 9.11
N LEU A 237 -12.12 -9.91 8.21
CA LEU A 237 -12.36 -8.47 8.26
C LEU A 237 -13.11 -8.04 9.52
N LYS A 238 -14.05 -8.83 10.03
CA LYS A 238 -14.79 -8.53 11.26
C LYS A 238 -13.91 -8.49 12.51
N LEU A 239 -12.69 -9.05 12.46
CA LEU A 239 -11.71 -8.92 13.53
C LEU A 239 -11.06 -7.52 13.56
N MET A 240 -11.21 -6.71 12.51
CA MET A 240 -10.69 -5.35 12.46
C MET A 240 -11.48 -4.43 13.43
N LYS A 241 -10.79 -3.93 14.46
CA LYS A 241 -11.39 -3.04 15.47
C LYS A 241 -11.65 -1.63 14.95
N ASN A 242 -10.77 -1.13 14.09
CA ASN A 242 -10.95 0.10 13.32
C ASN A 242 -9.94 0.12 12.16
N LEU A 243 -10.20 1.02 11.21
CA LEU A 243 -9.26 1.43 10.19
C LEU A 243 -8.94 2.91 10.35
N VAL A 244 -7.66 3.29 10.35
CA VAL A 244 -7.20 4.68 10.22
C VAL A 244 -6.66 4.89 8.82
N ALA A 245 -7.10 5.93 8.11
CA ALA A 245 -6.66 6.18 6.73
C ALA A 245 -6.57 7.68 6.41
N PRO A 246 -5.75 8.11 5.44
CA PRO A 246 -5.72 9.50 5.01
C PRO A 246 -6.99 9.87 4.22
N SER A 247 -7.38 11.14 4.28
CA SER A 247 -8.57 11.65 3.59
C SER A 247 -8.47 11.79 2.07
N LYS A 248 -7.27 11.66 1.47
CA LYS A 248 -7.10 11.76 0.02
C LYS A 248 -7.35 10.39 -0.62
N ILE A 249 -8.62 10.08 -0.88
CA ILE A 249 -9.05 8.80 -1.46
C ILE A 249 -9.52 9.04 -2.88
N PRO A 250 -8.93 8.40 -3.91
CA PRO A 250 -9.43 8.54 -5.26
C PRO A 250 -10.84 7.90 -5.34
N ASN A 251 -11.77 8.56 -6.04
CA ASN A 251 -13.13 8.04 -6.19
C ASN A 251 -13.20 6.91 -7.23
N THR A 252 -12.46 5.84 -7.01
CA THR A 252 -12.45 4.67 -7.90
C THR A 252 -13.44 3.61 -7.42
N LEU A 253 -13.86 2.73 -8.33
CA LEU A 253 -14.75 1.63 -8.01
C LEU A 253 -14.16 0.70 -6.95
N GLN A 254 -12.88 0.37 -7.02
CA GLN A 254 -12.24 -0.52 -6.05
C GLN A 254 -12.12 0.10 -4.67
N ALA A 255 -11.71 1.37 -4.58
CA ALA A 255 -11.67 2.09 -3.31
C ALA A 255 -13.08 2.17 -2.70
N ASN A 256 -14.09 2.44 -3.55
CA ASN A 256 -15.48 2.51 -3.12
C ASN A 256 -16.02 1.15 -2.64
N LYS A 257 -15.67 0.04 -3.32
CA LYS A 257 -16.03 -1.31 -2.90
C LYS A 257 -15.36 -1.69 -1.58
N ALA A 258 -14.08 -1.40 -1.40
CA ALA A 258 -13.37 -1.64 -0.15
C ALA A 258 -14.03 -0.91 1.02
N LEU A 259 -14.30 0.39 0.86
CA LEU A 259 -14.97 1.20 1.87
C LEU A 259 -16.39 0.72 2.18
N ASN A 260 -17.17 0.40 1.16
CA ASN A 260 -18.54 -0.08 1.34
C ASN A 260 -18.58 -1.44 2.05
N ARG A 261 -17.63 -2.33 1.72
CA ARG A 261 -17.48 -3.62 2.40
C ARG A 261 -17.20 -3.43 3.88
N LEU A 262 -16.20 -2.61 4.23
CA LEU A 262 -15.89 -2.30 5.63
C LEU A 262 -17.10 -1.73 6.38
N LYS A 263 -17.83 -0.78 5.77
CA LYS A 263 -19.05 -0.19 6.33
C LYS A 263 -20.15 -1.24 6.54
N SER A 264 -20.37 -2.13 5.57
CA SER A 264 -21.39 -3.19 5.66
C SER A 264 -21.11 -4.19 6.79
N LEU A 265 -19.85 -4.37 7.15
CA LEU A 265 -19.39 -5.19 8.27
C LEU A 265 -19.39 -4.44 9.61
N GLY A 266 -19.82 -3.16 9.64
CA GLY A 266 -19.85 -2.34 10.85
C GLY A 266 -18.46 -1.87 11.31
N ILE A 267 -17.44 -1.94 10.45
CA ILE A 267 -16.07 -1.56 10.80
C ILE A 267 -15.97 -0.03 10.76
N ARG A 268 -15.51 0.56 11.87
CA ARG A 268 -15.29 2.00 11.98
C ARG A 268 -14.06 2.42 11.16
N ILE A 269 -14.23 3.43 10.32
CA ILE A 269 -13.18 4.00 9.47
C ILE A 269 -12.94 5.44 9.92
N ASP A 270 -11.76 5.69 10.49
CA ASP A 270 -11.30 6.98 10.98
C ASP A 270 -10.47 7.68 9.89
N ILE A 271 -11.07 8.67 9.22
CA ILE A 271 -10.43 9.41 8.13
C ILE A 271 -9.68 10.63 8.67
N ILE A 272 -8.36 10.64 8.50
CA ILE A 272 -7.47 11.66 9.06
C ILE A 272 -7.19 12.76 8.04
N LYS A 273 -7.54 14.00 8.40
CA LYS A 273 -7.29 15.19 7.58
C LYS A 273 -5.80 15.40 7.29
N PRO A 274 -5.42 15.98 6.14
CA PRO A 274 -4.03 16.36 5.89
C PRO A 274 -3.57 17.39 6.91
N SER A 275 -2.26 17.42 7.12
CA SER A 275 -1.64 18.43 7.96
C SER A 275 -1.74 19.83 7.33
N PRO A 276 -1.85 20.90 8.14
CA PRO A 276 -1.83 22.27 7.62
C PRO A 276 -0.57 22.55 6.81
N LYS A 277 -0.74 23.12 5.62
CA LYS A 277 0.35 23.41 4.69
C LYS A 277 0.95 24.79 5.00
N THR A 278 2.25 24.84 5.28
CA THR A 278 2.99 26.09 5.56
C THR A 278 3.88 26.56 4.41
N GLY A 279 3.94 25.80 3.31
CA GLY A 279 4.77 26.13 2.15
C GLY A 279 4.44 25.30 0.92
N ARG A 280 5.24 25.42 -0.15
CA ARG A 280 5.00 24.71 -1.42
C ARG A 280 5.27 23.19 -1.34
N ARG A 281 6.11 22.77 -0.40
CA ARG A 281 6.53 21.37 -0.25
C ARG A 281 5.49 20.56 0.52
N ILE A 282 5.46 19.25 0.24
CA ILE A 282 4.71 18.28 1.02
C ILE A 282 5.63 17.84 2.16
N ASP A 283 5.19 18.03 3.41
CA ASP A 283 5.96 17.75 4.62
C ASP A 283 5.17 16.80 5.52
N LEU A 284 5.87 15.96 6.28
CA LEU A 284 5.28 15.09 7.31
C LEU A 284 5.23 15.84 8.63
N ILE A 285 4.04 15.89 9.24
CA ILE A 285 3.82 16.57 10.53
C ILE A 285 3.19 15.59 11.51
N SER A 286 3.75 15.51 12.71
CA SER A 286 3.19 14.69 13.79
C SER A 286 1.76 15.14 14.12
N GLN A 287 0.83 14.20 14.14
CA GLN A 287 -0.57 14.42 14.52
C GLN A 287 -0.85 14.07 15.98
N GLY A 288 0.13 13.50 16.66
CA GLY A 288 0.02 13.08 18.05
C GLY A 288 0.80 11.80 18.33
N LYS A 289 1.34 11.73 19.54
CA LYS A 289 1.95 10.55 20.13
C LYS A 289 1.01 9.93 21.16
N ILE A 290 0.96 8.61 21.21
CA ILE A 290 0.23 7.82 22.20
C ILE A 290 0.98 6.53 22.52
N ASN A 291 1.39 6.36 23.78
CA ASN A 291 2.23 5.25 24.22
C ASN A 291 3.46 5.10 23.31
N ASN A 292 3.61 3.94 22.66
CA ASN A 292 4.68 3.62 21.73
C ASN A 292 4.49 4.23 20.33
N PHE A 293 3.32 4.78 20.01
CA PHE A 293 2.96 5.14 18.63
C PHE A 293 2.99 6.64 18.41
N GLU A 294 3.57 7.08 17.30
CA GLU A 294 3.43 8.44 16.80
C GLU A 294 3.01 8.42 15.33
N LEU A 295 1.88 9.05 15.03
CA LEU A 295 1.34 9.14 13.68
C LEU A 295 1.76 10.46 13.05
N PHE A 296 2.38 10.38 11.88
CA PHE A 296 2.68 11.52 11.03
C PHE A 296 1.74 11.55 9.85
N ARG A 297 1.26 12.73 9.52
CA ARG A 297 0.40 12.96 8.36
C ARG A 297 1.04 13.99 7.46
N SER A 298 1.05 13.72 6.17
CA SER A 298 1.52 14.71 5.20
C SER A 298 0.62 15.93 5.11
N THR A 299 1.22 17.07 4.77
CA THR A 299 0.49 18.23 4.28
C THR A 299 -0.17 17.93 2.93
N ASP A 300 -1.16 18.74 2.56
CA ASP A 300 -1.90 18.52 1.31
C ASP A 300 -1.03 18.75 0.06
N GLY A 301 -1.24 17.94 -0.98
CA GLY A 301 -0.46 17.95 -2.20
C GLY A 301 -1.03 17.05 -3.31
N SER A 302 -0.56 17.26 -4.54
CA SER A 302 -1.07 16.54 -5.72
C SER A 302 -0.67 15.06 -5.76
N ASN A 303 0.50 14.70 -5.21
CA ASN A 303 0.99 13.32 -5.23
C ASN A 303 0.39 12.49 -4.08
N ILE A 304 -0.38 11.45 -4.41
CA ILE A 304 -1.02 10.56 -3.43
C ILE A 304 0.01 9.81 -2.57
N ASN A 305 1.08 9.28 -3.17
CA ASN A 305 2.16 8.57 -2.49
C ASN A 305 2.88 9.44 -1.46
N GLN A 306 2.89 10.76 -1.67
CA GLN A 306 3.53 11.72 -0.75
C GLN A 306 2.57 12.33 0.26
N SER A 307 1.26 12.11 0.10
CA SER A 307 0.19 12.71 0.90
C SER A 307 -0.49 11.71 1.84
N GLY A 308 0.25 10.69 2.29
CA GLY A 308 -0.22 9.63 3.18
C GLY A 308 0.06 9.83 4.68
N ILE A 309 0.09 8.70 5.38
CA ILE A 309 0.41 8.53 6.80
C ILE A 309 1.75 7.80 6.91
N VAL A 310 2.56 8.15 7.92
CA VAL A 310 3.73 7.40 8.38
C VAL A 310 3.53 7.08 9.87
N LEU A 311 3.87 5.86 10.28
CA LEU A 311 3.79 5.44 11.68
C LEU A 311 5.18 5.18 12.25
N SER A 312 5.49 5.83 13.36
CA SER A 312 6.66 5.56 14.20
C SER A 312 6.24 4.75 15.42
N VAL A 313 7.03 3.74 15.76
CA VAL A 313 6.76 2.81 16.86
C VAL A 313 8.01 2.70 17.72
N GLU A 314 7.96 3.32 18.90
CA GLU A 314 9.04 3.29 19.87
C GLU A 314 9.01 1.98 20.67
N GLY A 315 9.96 1.08 20.39
CA GLY A 315 10.20 -0.12 21.17
C GLY A 315 11.18 0.11 22.32
N ASN A 316 11.76 -0.96 22.85
CA ASN A 316 12.73 -0.87 23.95
C ASN A 316 14.08 -0.36 23.45
N ASP A 317 14.56 -0.90 22.34
CA ASP A 317 15.95 -0.73 21.89
C ASP A 317 16.06 0.15 20.63
N SER A 318 14.96 0.29 19.88
CA SER A 318 14.91 0.91 18.57
C SER A 318 13.56 1.57 18.29
N ILE A 319 13.47 2.27 17.16
CA ILE A 319 12.24 2.86 16.65
C ILE A 319 11.89 2.23 15.31
N GLY A 320 10.78 1.51 15.26
CA GLY A 320 10.19 1.01 14.02
C GLY A 320 9.59 2.15 13.20
N LEU A 321 9.93 2.25 11.91
CA LEU A 321 9.40 3.26 11.01
C LEU A 321 8.72 2.62 9.80
N LEU A 322 7.40 2.74 9.76
CA LEU A 322 6.52 2.24 8.69
C LEU A 322 6.24 3.39 7.73
N THR A 323 6.85 3.35 6.55
CA THR A 323 7.02 4.54 5.71
C THR A 323 6.05 4.66 4.54
N GLY A 324 5.36 3.59 4.15
CA GLY A 324 4.55 3.57 2.93
C GLY A 324 5.39 3.94 1.70
N ASP A 325 4.86 4.81 0.85
CA ASP A 325 5.57 5.31 -0.34
C ASP A 325 6.05 6.76 -0.22
N HIS A 326 6.21 7.23 1.00
CA HIS A 326 6.65 8.59 1.25
C HIS A 326 8.06 8.83 0.70
N SER A 327 8.37 10.08 0.37
CA SER A 327 9.69 10.38 -0.19
C SER A 327 10.81 10.21 0.83
N TYR A 328 12.00 9.82 0.36
CA TYR A 328 13.19 9.70 1.20
C TYR A 328 13.48 10.99 2.00
N ARG A 329 13.24 12.15 1.38
CA ARG A 329 13.40 13.43 2.05
C ARG A 329 12.42 13.62 3.22
N GLN A 330 11.16 13.22 3.06
CA GLN A 330 10.16 13.33 4.12
C GLN A 330 10.53 12.43 5.30
N ILE A 331 10.94 11.20 5.02
CA ILE A 331 11.36 10.25 6.05
C ILE A 331 12.62 10.72 6.76
N TYR A 332 13.64 11.16 6.03
CA TYR A 332 14.85 11.73 6.63
C TYR A 332 14.52 12.88 7.59
N LYS A 333 13.62 13.79 7.21
CA LYS A 333 13.20 14.90 8.08
C LYS A 333 12.53 14.42 9.37
N VAL A 334 11.70 13.38 9.30
CA VAL A 334 11.08 12.79 10.51
C VAL A 334 12.16 12.28 11.45
N ILE A 335 13.16 11.57 10.92
CA ILE A 335 14.27 11.04 11.70
C ILE A 335 15.14 12.16 12.26
N SER A 336 15.56 13.12 11.43
CA SER A 336 16.45 14.20 11.83
C SER A 336 15.84 15.18 12.84
N ASN A 337 14.51 15.29 12.86
CA ASN A 337 13.80 16.15 13.82
C ASN A 337 13.43 15.40 15.11
N SER A 338 13.63 14.09 15.16
CA SER A 338 13.41 13.30 16.37
C SER A 338 14.44 13.66 17.43
N LYS A 339 13.98 13.80 18.67
CA LYS A 339 14.84 13.99 19.84
C LYS A 339 15.20 12.67 20.53
N ILE A 340 14.74 11.53 19.98
CA ILE A 340 14.94 10.22 20.59
C ILE A 340 16.23 9.63 20.04
N GLU A 341 17.19 9.37 20.94
CA GLU A 341 18.48 8.75 20.62
C GLU A 341 18.38 7.21 20.56
N LYS A 342 17.46 6.70 19.74
CA LYS A 342 17.36 5.27 19.43
C LYS A 342 17.64 5.03 17.95
N PRO A 343 18.32 3.94 17.59
CA PRO A 343 18.47 3.59 16.18
C PRO A 343 17.12 3.21 15.57
N TYR A 344 16.99 3.38 14.26
CA TYR A 344 15.76 3.10 13.53
C TYR A 344 15.80 1.72 12.88
N VAL A 345 14.67 1.01 12.96
CA VAL A 345 14.35 -0.15 12.12
C VAL A 345 13.35 0.32 11.07
N MET A 346 13.76 0.35 9.80
CA MET A 346 12.98 1.02 8.76
C MET A 346 12.45 0.05 7.70
N VAL A 347 11.15 0.16 7.39
CA VAL A 347 10.61 -0.36 6.13
C VAL A 347 10.92 0.66 5.04
N VAL A 348 11.69 0.27 4.03
CA VAL A 348 12.20 1.19 3.00
C VAL A 348 11.04 1.72 2.15
N PRO A 349 10.96 3.04 1.93
CA PRO A 349 9.84 3.62 1.19
C PRO A 349 9.71 3.11 -0.24
N HIS A 350 8.47 3.00 -0.73
CA HIS A 350 8.13 2.74 -2.13
C HIS A 350 8.87 1.52 -2.71
N HIS A 351 8.97 0.45 -1.91
CA HIS A 351 9.58 -0.83 -2.32
C HIS A 351 11.05 -0.71 -2.78
N GLY A 352 11.79 0.28 -2.26
CA GLY A 352 13.16 0.59 -2.70
C GLY A 352 13.20 1.32 -4.06
N GLY A 353 12.08 1.90 -4.47
CA GLY A 353 11.89 2.62 -5.71
C GLY A 353 12.24 4.09 -5.67
N ASN A 354 11.84 4.79 -6.74
CA ASN A 354 12.00 6.23 -6.86
C ASN A 354 10.97 6.99 -6.01
N ALA A 355 11.24 7.13 -4.71
CA ALA A 355 10.47 7.97 -3.79
C ALA A 355 11.10 9.38 -3.65
N GLY A 356 11.25 10.08 -4.78
CA GLY A 356 11.97 11.36 -4.83
C GLY A 356 13.49 11.23 -4.75
N LYS A 357 14.21 12.34 -4.51
CA LYS A 357 15.68 12.35 -4.50
C LYS A 357 16.23 11.54 -3.32
N PHE A 358 16.95 10.48 -3.62
CA PHE A 358 17.76 9.73 -2.65
C PHE A 358 19.19 10.27 -2.60
N ASP A 359 19.65 10.62 -1.40
CA ASP A 359 20.98 11.17 -1.14
C ASP A 359 21.75 10.26 -0.17
N GLU A 360 22.67 9.49 -0.71
CA GLU A 360 23.42 8.46 0.02
C GLU A 360 24.29 9.03 1.15
N ALA A 361 24.88 10.21 0.94
CA ALA A 361 25.69 10.86 1.97
C ALA A 361 24.81 11.28 3.16
N LEU A 362 23.64 11.84 2.87
CA LEU A 362 22.65 12.22 3.88
C LEU A 362 22.17 10.99 4.67
N TRP A 363 21.77 9.93 3.98
CA TRP A 363 21.26 8.71 4.61
C TRP A 363 22.33 7.94 5.39
N SER A 364 23.60 8.12 5.06
CA SER A 364 24.71 7.52 5.81
C SER A 364 24.86 8.11 7.22
N THR A 365 24.31 9.30 7.48
CA THR A 365 24.34 9.94 8.81
C THR A 365 23.25 9.45 9.77
N VAL A 366 22.27 8.70 9.26
CA VAL A 366 21.14 8.21 10.06
C VAL A 366 21.56 6.97 10.85
N SER A 367 21.23 6.95 12.14
CA SER A 367 21.39 5.76 12.99
C SER A 367 20.33 4.72 12.63
N LEU A 368 20.70 3.76 11.77
CA LEU A 368 19.88 2.64 11.35
C LEU A 368 20.39 1.35 12.03
N ALA A 369 19.53 0.68 12.80
CA ALA A 369 19.85 -0.64 13.38
C ALA A 369 19.71 -1.74 12.31
N SER A 370 18.60 -1.72 11.59
CA SER A 370 18.24 -2.71 10.58
C SER A 370 17.04 -2.21 9.76
N GLY A 371 16.49 -3.04 8.88
CA GLY A 371 15.31 -2.68 8.11
C GLY A 371 15.00 -3.67 7.01
N CYS A 372 13.96 -3.38 6.24
CA CYS A 372 13.45 -4.28 5.21
C CYS A 372 13.04 -3.53 3.94
N ILE A 373 13.32 -4.13 2.79
CA ILE A 373 12.78 -3.78 1.49
C ILE A 373 11.76 -4.87 1.10
N SER A 374 10.46 -4.53 1.13
CA SER A 374 9.41 -5.36 0.53
C SER A 374 9.36 -5.06 -0.97
N THR A 375 9.77 -6.00 -1.82
CA THR A 375 9.83 -5.78 -3.28
C THR A 375 9.76 -7.09 -4.06
N LYS A 376 9.61 -6.99 -5.39
CA LYS A 376 9.69 -8.09 -6.37
C LYS A 376 10.33 -7.55 -7.65
N SER A 377 11.59 -7.89 -7.88
CA SER A 377 12.35 -7.51 -9.06
C SER A 377 11.67 -7.96 -10.35
N ALA A 378 11.94 -7.22 -11.42
CA ALA A 378 11.33 -7.40 -12.74
C ALA A 378 9.78 -7.29 -12.78
N ARG A 379 9.11 -7.11 -11.64
CA ARG A 379 7.68 -6.85 -11.60
C ARG A 379 7.35 -5.48 -12.16
N TYR A 380 8.14 -4.49 -11.76
CA TYR A 380 8.08 -3.11 -12.23
C TYR A 380 9.49 -2.65 -12.59
N THR A 381 9.66 -1.98 -13.74
CA THR A 381 10.99 -1.59 -14.25
C THR A 381 11.77 -0.65 -13.36
N ASN A 382 11.08 0.02 -12.45
CA ASN A 382 11.65 1.00 -11.53
C ASN A 382 11.80 0.45 -10.11
N LEU A 383 11.47 -0.82 -9.83
CA LEU A 383 11.46 -1.42 -8.51
C LEU A 383 12.23 -2.77 -8.45
N PRO A 384 13.12 -2.94 -7.45
CA PRO A 384 13.76 -1.86 -6.69
C PRO A 384 14.74 -1.07 -7.60
N GLN A 385 15.06 0.17 -7.26
CA GLN A 385 16.12 0.92 -7.96
C GLN A 385 17.49 0.40 -7.52
N ASN A 386 18.34 0.00 -8.47
CA ASN A 386 19.65 -0.60 -8.17
C ASN A 386 20.49 0.19 -7.14
N LYS A 387 20.58 1.53 -7.28
CA LYS A 387 21.34 2.35 -6.34
C LYS A 387 20.79 2.27 -4.91
N ILE A 388 19.46 2.36 -4.77
CA ILE A 388 18.76 2.36 -3.48
C ILE A 388 18.83 0.97 -2.86
N HIS A 389 18.56 -0.06 -3.66
CA HIS A 389 18.68 -1.45 -3.25
C HIS A 389 20.09 -1.75 -2.73
N ASN A 390 21.13 -1.38 -3.49
CA ASN A 390 22.53 -1.58 -3.10
C ASN A 390 22.86 -0.87 -1.78
N PHE A 391 22.40 0.37 -1.58
CA PHE A 391 22.63 1.09 -0.33
C PHE A 391 22.01 0.35 0.87
N PHE A 392 20.71 0.08 0.84
CA PHE A 392 20.02 -0.50 1.99
C PHE A 392 20.42 -1.97 2.21
N MET A 393 20.46 -2.78 1.14
CA MET A 393 20.80 -4.20 1.26
C MET A 393 22.28 -4.42 1.53
N ASN A 394 23.16 -3.91 0.67
CA ASN A 394 24.56 -4.32 0.69
C ASN A 394 25.39 -3.47 1.66
N GLN A 395 25.09 -2.18 1.79
CA GLN A 395 25.85 -1.30 2.69
C GLN A 395 25.26 -1.25 4.11
N LYS A 396 23.93 -1.33 4.24
CA LYS A 396 23.23 -1.28 5.53
C LYS A 396 22.73 -2.65 6.02
N SER A 397 22.96 -3.73 5.26
CA SER A 397 22.57 -5.10 5.62
C SER A 397 21.07 -5.25 5.92
N PHE A 398 20.22 -4.48 5.23
CA PHE A 398 18.78 -4.64 5.34
C PHE A 398 18.35 -5.99 4.76
N HIS A 399 17.17 -6.46 5.17
CA HIS A 399 16.52 -7.62 4.57
C HIS A 399 15.79 -7.21 3.29
N CYS A 400 15.84 -8.05 2.25
CA CYS A 400 14.95 -7.93 1.09
C CYS A 400 14.08 -9.19 1.03
N THR A 401 12.77 -8.99 1.03
CA THR A 401 11.81 -10.10 1.09
C THR A 401 11.98 -11.04 -0.11
N GLU A 402 12.21 -10.50 -1.31
CA GLU A 402 12.48 -11.29 -2.51
C GLU A 402 13.82 -12.03 -2.44
N CYS A 403 14.90 -11.36 -2.03
CA CYS A 403 16.23 -11.97 -2.02
C CYS A 403 16.31 -13.15 -1.03
N HIS A 404 15.64 -13.03 0.11
CA HIS A 404 15.61 -14.07 1.13
C HIS A 404 14.39 -15.00 1.05
N LYS A 405 13.40 -14.66 0.21
CA LYS A 405 12.13 -15.40 0.03
C LYS A 405 11.39 -15.67 1.35
N ARG A 406 11.40 -14.70 2.26
CA ARG A 406 10.78 -14.83 3.58
C ARG A 406 10.44 -13.48 4.18
N ASP A 407 9.58 -13.51 5.19
CA ASP A 407 9.24 -12.36 6.03
C ASP A 407 10.47 -11.85 6.78
N TYR A 408 10.42 -10.57 7.13
CA TYR A 408 11.36 -9.95 8.05
C TYR A 408 10.70 -9.79 9.42
N GLU A 409 11.41 -10.16 10.48
CA GLU A 409 10.95 -10.06 11.87
C GLU A 409 12.04 -9.37 12.69
N GLN A 410 11.67 -8.37 13.48
CA GLN A 410 12.62 -7.60 14.31
C GLN A 410 11.95 -7.11 15.60
N MET A 411 12.55 -7.44 16.74
CA MET A 411 12.20 -6.82 18.02
C MET A 411 12.56 -5.33 17.99
N LEU A 412 11.63 -4.51 18.45
CA LEU A 412 11.78 -3.05 18.50
C LEU A 412 12.31 -2.57 19.84
#